data_AF-A0ABD6FK86-F1
#
_entry.id   AF-A0ABD6FK86-F1
#
_cell.length_a   1.000
_cell.length_b   1.000
_cell.length_c   1.000
_cell.angle_alpha   90.00
_cell.angle_beta   90.00
_cell.angle_gamma   90.00
#
_symmetry.space_group_name_H-M   'P 1'
#
loop_
_entity.id
_entity.type
_entity.pdbx_description
1 polymer ?
#
loop_
_entity_poly.entity_id
_entity_poly.type
_entity_poly.pdbx_seq_one_letter_code
_entity_poly.pdbx_strand_id
1 'polypeptide(L)' 'MHLVVTTNRWSDVHSALRDQFGTRLELRLGDKIDSMINMRKAGEIPQIPGRGMTPDLKHFLSGVPRIDGRCTDQGLA' A
#
# COMPACT_ATOMS: atom_id res chain seq x y z
N MET A 1 -5.98 -15.53 -15.53
CA MET A 1 -5.69 -15.70 -14.08
C MET A 1 -5.13 -14.39 -13.57
N HIS A 2 -5.58 -13.89 -12.43
CA HIS A 2 -5.06 -12.67 -11.81
C HIS A 2 -4.37 -13.01 -10.49
N LEU A 3 -3.29 -12.30 -10.17
CA LEU A 3 -2.52 -12.50 -8.96
C LEU A 3 -2.62 -11.26 -8.07
N VAL A 4 -2.91 -11.47 -6.79
CA VAL A 4 -2.86 -10.44 -5.74
C VAL A 4 -1.81 -10.89 -4.73
N VAL A 5 -0.77 -10.08 -4.55
CA VAL A 5 0.36 -10.38 -3.66
C VAL A 5 0.49 -9.25 -2.64
N THR A 6 0.73 -9.61 -1.39
CA THR A 6 1.09 -8.69 -0.31
C THR A 6 2.48 -9.01 0.21
N THR A 7 3.27 -7.99 0.48
CA THR A 7 4.64 -8.11 1.01
C THR A 7 4.94 -6.91 1.91
N ASN A 8 5.91 -7.05 2.81
CA ASN A 8 6.37 -5.94 3.67
C ASN A 8 7.26 -4.96 2.90
N ARG A 9 8.05 -5.46 1.93
CA ARG A 9 8.97 -4.67 1.11
C ARG A 9 8.93 -5.10 -0.33
N TRP A 10 9.19 -4.16 -1.23
CA TRP A 10 9.31 -4.44 -2.67
C TRP A 10 10.55 -5.28 -3.03
N SER A 11 11.57 -5.27 -2.17
CA SER A 11 12.77 -6.10 -2.30
C SER A 11 12.51 -7.59 -2.11
N ASP A 12 11.44 -7.95 -1.39
CA ASP A 12 11.13 -9.34 -1.08
C ASP A 12 10.53 -10.06 -2.29
N VAL A 13 10.09 -9.32 -3.31
CA VAL A 13 9.55 -9.86 -4.55
C VAL A 13 10.62 -9.84 -5.63
N HIS A 14 10.85 -11.02 -6.24
CA HIS A 14 11.76 -11.15 -7.37
C HIS A 14 11.42 -10.16 -8.49
N SER A 15 12.43 -9.48 -9.04
CA SER A 15 12.27 -8.38 -10.00
C SER A 15 11.40 -8.74 -11.20
N ALA A 16 11.64 -9.90 -11.81
CA ALA A 16 10.88 -10.35 -12.97
C ALA A 16 9.38 -10.51 -12.70
N LEU A 17 8.96 -10.83 -11.48
CA LEU A 17 7.54 -10.91 -11.09
C LEU A 17 7.00 -9.51 -10.76
N ARG A 18 7.78 -8.72 -10.01
CA ARG A 18 7.40 -7.36 -9.61
C ARG A 18 7.10 -6.46 -10.80
N ASP A 19 7.87 -6.60 -11.86
CA ASP A 19 7.73 -5.79 -13.06
C ASP A 19 6.45 -6.14 -13.85
N GLN A 20 5.85 -7.32 -13.60
CA GLN A 20 4.55 -7.72 -14.17
C GLN A 20 3.36 -7.08 -13.45
N PHE A 21 3.54 -6.50 -12.27
CA PHE A 21 2.44 -5.85 -11.55
C PHE A 21 2.06 -4.52 -12.20
N GLY A 22 0.93 -4.51 -12.90
CA GLY A 22 0.35 -3.30 -13.49
C GLY A 22 -0.25 -2.34 -12.45
N THR A 23 -0.91 -2.88 -11.40
CA THR A 23 -1.42 -2.07 -10.28
C THR A 23 -0.59 -2.33 -9.04
N ARG A 24 -0.15 -1.26 -8.37
CA ARG A 24 0.67 -1.32 -7.16
C ARG A 24 0.05 -0.42 -6.10
N LEU A 25 -0.21 -0.99 -4.94
CA LEU A 25 -0.75 -0.27 -3.79
C LEU A 25 0.36 -0.22 -2.72
N GLU A 26 1.06 0.90 -2.64
CA GLU A 26 2.11 1.11 -1.65
C GLU A 26 1.53 1.76 -0.39
N LEU A 27 1.47 0.99 0.70
CA LEU A 27 1.15 1.49 2.04
C LEU A 27 2.38 2.12 2.69
N ARG A 28 2.23 2.65 3.91
CA ARG A 28 3.39 3.09 4.70
C ARG A 28 4.39 1.94 4.88
N LEU A 29 5.54 2.06 4.24
CA LEU A 29 6.65 1.10 4.37
C LEU A 29 7.39 1.32 5.70
N GLY A 30 8.23 0.37 6.13
CA GLY A 30 9.12 0.57 7.28
C GLY A 30 10.19 1.62 6.98
N ASP A 31 10.93 1.40 5.89
CA ASP A 31 11.91 2.35 5.35
C ASP A 31 11.36 3.01 4.07
N LYS A 32 11.54 4.32 3.95
CA LYS A 32 11.14 5.08 2.76
C LYS A 32 12.03 4.78 1.56
N ILE A 33 13.25 4.28 1.76
CA ILE A 33 14.17 3.89 0.69
C ILE A 33 13.60 2.71 -0.11
N ASP A 34 12.78 1.86 0.52
CA ASP A 34 12.14 0.72 -0.12
C ASP A 34 11.00 1.14 -1.07
N SER A 35 10.61 2.42 -1.10
CA SER A 35 9.53 2.94 -1.96
C SER A 35 9.89 2.83 -3.43
N MET A 36 8.99 2.27 -4.23
CA MET A 36 9.13 2.25 -5.70
C MET A 36 8.55 3.49 -6.38
N ILE A 37 7.77 4.29 -5.66
CA ILE A 37 7.10 5.47 -6.22
C ILE A 37 7.97 6.70 -5.99
N ASN A 38 8.25 7.05 -4.72
CA ASN A 38 9.04 8.22 -4.36
C ASN A 38 9.48 8.17 -2.90
N MET A 39 10.79 7.98 -2.68
CA MET A 39 11.39 7.92 -1.35
C MET A 39 11.08 9.15 -0.47
N ARG A 40 11.08 10.36 -1.04
CA ARG A 40 10.84 11.58 -0.26
C ARG A 40 9.39 11.64 0.23
N LYS A 41 8.43 11.39 -0.67
CA LYS A 41 7.00 11.39 -0.34
C LYS A 41 6.58 10.21 0.53
N ALA A 42 7.19 9.04 0.37
CA ALA A 42 6.94 7.91 1.25
C ALA A 42 7.24 8.22 2.73
N GLY A 43 8.23 9.09 2.99
CA GLY A 43 8.54 9.59 4.33
C GLY A 43 7.46 10.49 4.95
N GLU A 44 6.58 11.09 4.13
CA GLU A 44 5.49 11.97 4.56
C GLU A 44 4.20 11.19 4.89
N ILE A 45 4.11 9.90 4.54
CA ILE A 45 2.93 9.07 4.80
C ILE A 45 2.82 8.83 6.33
N PRO A 46 1.67 9.16 6.95
CA PRO A 46 1.45 8.95 8.38
C PRO A 46 1.56 7.48 8.77
N GLN A 47 2.09 7.21 9.97
CA GLN A 47 2.15 5.88 10.59
C GLN A 47 0.77 5.46 11.12
N ILE A 48 -0.20 5.36 10.22
CA ILE A 48 -1.59 4.99 10.49
C ILE A 48 -1.99 3.87 9.53
N PRO A 49 -2.58 2.76 10.00
CA PRO A 49 -3.01 1.66 9.15
C PRO A 49 -3.90 2.12 7.99
N GLY A 50 -3.73 1.49 6.83
CA GLY A 50 -4.47 1.82 5.62
C GLY A 50 -4.01 3.07 4.88
N ARG A 51 -3.07 3.87 5.42
CA ARG A 51 -2.46 5.00 4.69
C ARG A 51 -1.41 4.52 3.69
N GLY A 52 -1.41 5.15 2.52
CA GLY A 52 -0.46 4.87 1.46
C GLY A 52 -0.35 6.01 0.46
N MET A 53 0.38 5.76 -0.63
CA MET A 53 0.60 6.71 -1.71
C MET A 53 0.22 6.11 -3.06
N THR A 54 -0.44 6.91 -3.89
CA THR A 54 -0.76 6.57 -5.28
C THR A 54 0.43 6.87 -6.20
N PRO A 55 0.47 6.31 -7.43
CA PRO A 55 1.47 6.68 -8.43
C PRO A 55 1.53 8.19 -8.73
N ASP A 56 0.41 8.91 -8.56
CA ASP A 56 0.31 10.36 -8.72
C ASP A 56 0.82 11.16 -7.50
N LEU A 57 1.52 10.50 -6.56
CA LEU A 57 2.07 11.10 -5.34
C LEU A 57 1.01 11.67 -4.38
N LYS A 58 -0.22 11.16 -4.44
CA LYS A 58 -1.30 11.55 -3.52
C LYS A 58 -1.40 10.57 -2.37
N HIS A 59 -1.70 11.07 -1.18
CA HIS A 59 -2.02 10.22 -0.04
C HIS A 59 -3.41 9.61 -0.22
N PHE A 60 -3.54 8.31 0.05
CA PHE A 60 -4.84 7.64 0.13
C PHE A 60 -5.04 7.00 1.51
N LEU A 61 -6.28 6.61 1.79
CA LEU A 61 -6.66 5.77 2.92
C LEU A 61 -7.51 4.63 2.37
N SER A 62 -7.12 3.39 2.65
CA SER A 62 -7.92 2.23 2.28
C SER A 62 -9.28 2.29 2.96
N GLY A 63 -10.32 1.95 2.20
CA GLY A 63 -11.64 1.71 2.78
C GLY A 63 -11.61 0.49 3.69
N VAL A 64 -12.54 0.47 4.64
CA VAL A 64 -12.81 -0.70 5.47
C VAL A 64 -13.77 -1.62 4.68
N PRO A 65 -13.53 -2.95 4.62
CA PRO A 65 -14.34 -3.87 3.82
C PRO A 65 -15.70 -4.15 4.48
N ARG A 66 -16.60 -3.15 4.48
CA ARG A 66 -17.91 -3.21 5.12
C ARG A 66 -18.94 -2.38 4.36
N ILE A 67 -20.21 -2.78 4.48
CA ILE A 67 -21.37 -2.18 3.79
C ILE A 67 -22.44 -1.65 4.75
N ASP A 68 -22.20 -1.74 6.06
CA ASP A 68 -23.14 -1.39 7.12
C ASP A 68 -23.07 0.09 7.56
N GLY A 69 -22.39 0.92 6.76
CA GLY A 69 -22.31 2.37 6.97
C GLY A 69 -21.33 2.83 8.05
N ARG A 70 -20.57 1.94 8.72
CA ARG A 70 -19.52 2.37 9.65
C ARG A 70 -18.16 2.48 8.97
N CYS A 71 -17.33 3.43 9.41
CA CYS A 71 -16.00 3.72 8.85
C CYS A 71 -14.84 3.28 9.75
N THR A 72 -15.04 2.25 10.59
CA THR A 72 -14.04 1.74 11.54
C THR A 72 -13.78 0.26 11.28
N ASP A 73 -12.60 -0.23 11.66
CA ASP A 73 -12.24 -1.64 11.72
C ASP A 73 -12.86 -2.37 12.92
N GLN A 74 -13.41 -1.66 13.89
CA GLN A 74 -14.07 -2.27 15.04
C GLN A 74 -15.22 -3.20 14.62
N GLY A 75 -15.17 -4.43 15.15
CA GLY A 75 -16.15 -5.47 14.88
C GLY A 75 -15.96 -6.19 13.53
N LEU A 76 -14.84 -5.97 12.83
CA LEU A 76 -14.38 -6.91 11.81
C LEU A 76 -13.83 -8.17 12.50
N ALA A 77 -14.29 -9.34 12.07
CA ALA A 77 -13.82 -10.64 12.51
C ALA A 77 -12.78 -11.20 11.55
#